data_AF-A0A2P5MTV6-F1
#
_entry.id   AF-A0A2P5MTV6-F1
#
_cell.length_a   1.000
_cell.length_b   1.000
_cell.length_c   1.000
_cell.angle_alpha   90.00
_cell.angle_beta   90.00
_cell.angle_gamma   90.00
#
_symmetry.space_group_name_H-M   'P 1'
#
loop_
_entity.id
_entity.type
_entity.pdbx_description
1 polymer ?
#
loop_
_entity_poly.entity_id
_entity_poly.type
_entity_poly.pdbx_seq_one_letter_code
_entity_poly.pdbx_strand_id
1 'polypeptide(L)'
;MTFDVFNGDADGICALLQLRLAEPRDSILITGVKRDIGLLKRVNAQAGDRVTVLDVSLDKNRQPLLDLLNKQVDVFYVDHHQASDIPDHPHLQTLINTDANVCTSLLVDQYLDHRYTAWAVVAAFGDNLYDSAVQAAQRLSLSSAALEQLRQLGTVINYNAYGESVEDLHVSPDVLYKRLYGYQSPFEFMQDNAQVCQQLSEGYANDMALANQTLSEYQSDKVAVFILPDAKWARRVSGVWSNELANRYPDRAHAVLTNNKAGGFVVSVRAPLNNKIGADDICAQFPGGGGRKAAAGINHLSTDTLTAFKNTFIKRYSA
;
A
#
# COMPACT_ATOMS: atom_id res chain seq x y z
N MET A 1 -6.52 17.38 -21.88
CA MET A 1 -7.13 16.56 -20.81
C MET A 1 -6.14 16.43 -19.66
N THR A 2 -6.64 16.12 -18.46
CA THR A 2 -5.82 15.87 -17.28
C THR A 2 -6.04 14.45 -16.81
N PHE A 3 -4.97 13.73 -16.52
CA PHE A 3 -4.99 12.39 -15.94
C PHE A 3 -4.31 12.43 -14.57
N ASP A 4 -4.95 11.83 -13.57
CA ASP A 4 -4.36 11.63 -12.25
C ASP A 4 -4.15 10.12 -12.05
N VAL A 5 -2.88 9.72 -12.02
CA VAL A 5 -2.43 8.35 -11.86
C VAL A 5 -1.87 8.20 -10.46
N PHE A 6 -2.49 7.39 -9.61
CA PHE A 6 -2.10 7.30 -8.20
C PHE A 6 -2.36 5.91 -7.63
N ASN A 7 -1.50 5.47 -6.71
CA ASN A 7 -1.76 4.27 -5.91
C ASN A 7 -3.06 4.43 -5.11
N GLY A 8 -3.82 3.36 -4.97
CA GLY A 8 -5.11 3.41 -4.28
C GLY A 8 -5.04 3.34 -2.76
N ASP A 9 -3.84 3.38 -2.19
CA ASP A 9 -3.61 3.40 -0.75
C ASP A 9 -3.66 4.80 -0.15
N ALA A 10 -3.33 4.91 1.14
CA ALA A 10 -3.38 6.17 1.85
C ALA A 10 -2.39 7.20 1.28
N ASP A 11 -1.22 6.78 0.81
CA ASP A 11 -0.20 7.72 0.35
C ASP A 11 -0.57 8.30 -1.01
N GLY A 12 -0.91 7.45 -1.99
CA GLY A 12 -1.37 7.92 -3.29
C GLY A 12 -2.64 8.78 -3.23
N ILE A 13 -3.64 8.38 -2.43
CA ILE A 13 -4.89 9.13 -2.27
C ILE A 13 -4.64 10.49 -1.62
N CYS A 14 -3.91 10.55 -0.49
CA CYS A 14 -3.68 11.80 0.21
C CYS A 14 -2.77 12.74 -0.58
N ALA A 15 -1.78 12.22 -1.31
CA ALA A 15 -0.95 13.04 -2.20
C ALA A 15 -1.83 13.74 -3.25
N LEU A 16 -2.77 13.02 -3.86
CA LEU A 16 -3.68 13.61 -4.84
C LEU A 16 -4.64 14.63 -4.21
N LEU A 17 -5.19 14.32 -3.03
CA LEU A 17 -6.08 15.24 -2.30
C LEU A 17 -5.40 16.58 -2.07
N GLN A 18 -4.18 16.57 -1.54
CA GLN A 18 -3.42 17.79 -1.28
C GLN A 18 -3.23 18.62 -2.56
N LEU A 19 -2.81 17.99 -3.66
CA LEU A 19 -2.62 18.67 -4.95
C LEU A 19 -3.93 19.25 -5.50
N ARG A 20 -5.04 18.52 -5.42
CA ARG A 20 -6.32 18.95 -5.99
C ARG A 20 -7.06 19.95 -5.09
N LEU A 21 -6.78 19.97 -3.78
CA LEU A 21 -7.21 21.06 -2.90
C LEU A 21 -6.44 22.36 -3.19
N ALA A 22 -5.13 22.27 -3.45
CA ALA A 22 -4.31 23.43 -3.84
C ALA A 22 -4.66 23.94 -5.24
N GLU A 23 -4.85 23.02 -6.18
CA GLU A 23 -5.11 23.28 -7.59
C GLU A 23 -6.25 22.37 -8.10
N PRO A 24 -7.50 22.82 -7.94
CA PRO A 24 -8.67 22.08 -8.42
C PRO A 24 -8.61 21.85 -9.92
N ARG A 25 -8.84 20.60 -10.33
CA ARG A 25 -8.87 20.20 -11.74
C ARG A 25 -9.87 19.07 -11.94
N ASP A 26 -10.55 19.09 -13.07
CA ASP A 26 -11.25 17.91 -13.57
C ASP A 26 -10.23 16.97 -14.21
N SER A 27 -10.22 15.72 -13.76
CA SER A 27 -9.25 14.73 -14.22
C SER A 27 -9.86 13.34 -14.37
N ILE A 28 -9.25 12.57 -15.26
CA ILE A 28 -9.52 11.14 -15.39
C ILE A 28 -8.65 10.42 -14.36
N LEU A 29 -9.31 9.79 -13.38
CA LEU A 29 -8.64 9.03 -12.32
C LEU A 29 -8.21 7.66 -12.81
N ILE A 30 -6.93 7.32 -12.64
CA ILE A 30 -6.35 6.01 -12.95
C ILE A 30 -5.70 5.50 -11.66
N THR A 31 -6.34 4.53 -11.03
CA THR A 31 -5.91 3.97 -9.76
C THR A 31 -6.27 2.48 -9.67
N GLY A 32 -5.86 1.81 -8.60
CA GLY A 32 -6.01 0.38 -8.41
C GLY A 32 -5.69 -0.06 -6.98
N VAL A 33 -5.60 -1.35 -6.74
CA VAL A 33 -5.21 -1.91 -5.44
C VAL A 33 -3.75 -1.58 -5.11
N LYS A 34 -3.31 -1.69 -3.86
CA LYS A 34 -1.95 -1.33 -3.42
C LYS A 34 -0.82 -2.00 -4.22
N ARG A 35 -1.06 -3.21 -4.73
CA ARG A 35 -0.08 -3.98 -5.54
C ARG A 35 -0.09 -3.63 -7.02
N ASP A 36 -1.05 -2.85 -7.49
CA ASP A 36 -1.18 -2.44 -8.88
C ASP A 36 -0.27 -1.23 -9.15
N ILE A 37 1.03 -1.50 -9.23
CA ILE A 37 2.08 -0.48 -9.34
C ILE A 37 2.41 -0.07 -10.77
N GLY A 38 1.79 -0.70 -11.78
CA GLY A 38 2.05 -0.47 -13.21
C GLY A 38 0.93 0.33 -13.88
N LEU A 39 0.46 1.39 -13.22
CA LEU A 39 -0.75 2.13 -13.63
C LEU A 39 -0.56 2.99 -14.87
N LEU A 40 0.66 3.50 -15.12
CA LEU A 40 0.89 4.51 -16.16
C LEU A 40 0.60 3.99 -17.57
N LYS A 41 0.70 2.67 -17.80
CA LYS A 41 0.34 2.01 -19.06
C LYS A 41 -1.14 2.15 -19.44
N ARG A 42 -2.00 2.58 -18.51
CA ARG A 42 -3.44 2.79 -18.74
C ARG A 42 -3.75 4.20 -19.24
N VAL A 43 -2.77 5.11 -19.24
CA VAL A 43 -2.95 6.48 -19.70
C VAL A 43 -3.01 6.51 -21.23
N ASN A 44 -4.11 7.04 -21.76
CA ASN A 44 -4.25 7.33 -23.18
C ASN A 44 -4.28 8.85 -23.40
N ALA A 45 -3.12 9.48 -23.28
CA ALA A 45 -2.93 10.92 -23.45
C ALA A 45 -2.30 11.25 -24.82
N GLN A 46 -2.55 12.48 -25.28
CA GLN A 46 -2.01 13.07 -26.50
C GLN A 46 -1.25 14.37 -26.21
N ALA A 47 -0.54 14.90 -27.20
CA ALA A 47 0.22 16.15 -27.07
C ALA A 47 -0.66 17.28 -26.49
N GLY A 48 -0.12 18.00 -25.50
CA GLY A 48 -0.83 19.07 -24.78
C GLY A 48 -1.72 18.60 -23.62
N ASP A 49 -1.86 17.29 -23.39
CA ASP A 49 -2.46 16.77 -22.16
C ASP A 49 -1.47 16.84 -20.98
N ARG A 50 -2.00 16.70 -19.76
CA ARG A 50 -1.24 16.66 -18.51
C ARG A 50 -1.47 15.36 -17.76
N VAL A 51 -0.41 14.79 -17.21
CA VAL A 51 -0.46 13.58 -16.39
C VAL A 51 0.23 13.86 -15.05
N THR A 52 -0.50 13.70 -13.95
CA THR A 52 0.06 13.69 -12.60
C THR A 52 0.24 12.24 -12.18
N VAL A 53 1.44 11.84 -11.75
CA VAL A 53 1.76 10.48 -11.33
C VAL A 53 2.22 10.51 -9.88
N LEU A 54 1.58 9.72 -9.03
CA LEU A 54 1.75 9.73 -7.58
C LEU A 54 1.92 8.31 -7.05
N ASP A 55 2.94 8.12 -6.22
CA ASP A 55 3.11 6.91 -5.40
C ASP A 55 3.17 5.59 -6.19
N VAL A 56 3.77 5.64 -7.38
CA VAL A 56 4.10 4.45 -8.16
C VAL A 56 5.51 4.58 -8.68
N SER A 57 6.29 3.51 -8.57
CA SER A 57 7.69 3.50 -8.97
C SER A 57 7.89 3.91 -10.43
N LEU A 58 8.78 4.88 -10.66
CA LEU A 58 9.24 5.26 -12.00
C LEU A 58 9.88 4.08 -12.70
N ASP A 59 10.71 3.27 -12.03
CA ASP A 59 11.34 2.10 -12.64
C ASP A 59 10.33 1.10 -13.19
N LYS A 60 9.20 0.90 -12.50
CA LYS A 60 8.11 0.03 -12.98
C LYS A 60 7.28 0.64 -14.10
N ASN A 61 7.28 1.96 -14.23
CA ASN A 61 6.48 2.71 -15.19
C ASN A 61 7.31 3.41 -16.28
N ARG A 62 8.60 3.08 -16.40
CA ARG A 62 9.56 3.75 -17.29
C ARG A 62 9.11 3.79 -18.74
N GLN A 63 8.77 2.63 -19.32
CA GLN A 63 8.39 2.58 -20.73
C GLN A 63 7.12 3.41 -21.00
N PRO A 64 6.02 3.25 -20.25
CA PRO A 64 4.88 4.14 -20.37
C PRO A 64 5.21 5.64 -20.20
N LEU A 65 6.12 5.99 -19.29
CA LEU A 65 6.56 7.37 -19.11
C LEU A 65 7.25 7.91 -20.37
N LEU A 66 8.22 7.17 -20.91
CA LEU A 66 8.92 7.56 -22.13
C LEU A 66 7.95 7.70 -23.32
N ASP A 67 6.96 6.82 -23.43
CA ASP A 67 5.94 6.88 -24.48
C ASP A 67 5.08 8.15 -24.37
N LEU A 68 4.77 8.62 -23.17
CA LEU A 68 4.06 9.88 -22.93
C LEU A 68 4.93 11.09 -23.27
N LEU A 69 6.19 11.09 -22.82
CA LEU A 69 7.14 12.18 -23.07
C LEU A 69 7.43 12.36 -24.57
N ASN A 70 7.59 11.25 -25.31
CA ASN A 70 7.76 11.27 -26.76
C ASN A 70 6.56 11.87 -27.52
N LYS A 71 5.37 11.85 -26.91
CA LYS A 71 4.16 12.51 -27.42
C LYS A 71 4.01 13.96 -26.96
N GLN A 72 5.00 14.53 -26.27
CA GLN A 72 4.95 15.89 -25.72
C GLN A 72 3.79 16.08 -24.72
N VAL A 73 3.52 15.04 -23.91
CA VAL A 73 2.61 15.12 -22.76
C VAL A 73 3.37 15.67 -21.57
N ASP A 74 2.81 16.67 -20.88
CA ASP A 74 3.39 17.19 -19.65
C ASP A 74 3.15 16.21 -18.49
N VAL A 75 4.23 15.76 -17.86
CA VAL A 75 4.18 14.80 -16.75
C VAL A 75 4.76 15.44 -15.49
N PHE A 76 3.96 15.45 -14.41
CA PHE A 76 4.42 15.75 -13.06
C PHE A 76 4.44 14.46 -12.24
N TYR A 77 5.63 14.06 -11.79
CA TYR A 77 5.86 12.75 -11.16
C TYR A 77 6.37 12.94 -9.73
N VAL A 78 5.60 12.50 -8.73
CA VAL A 78 6.00 12.55 -7.31
C VAL A 78 5.98 11.13 -6.76
N ASP A 79 7.11 10.69 -6.22
CA ASP A 79 7.24 9.31 -5.75
C ASP A 79 8.41 9.17 -4.78
N HIS A 80 8.35 8.13 -3.94
CA HIS A 80 9.40 7.79 -2.99
C HIS A 80 10.02 6.40 -3.24
N HIS A 81 9.56 5.69 -4.26
CA HIS A 81 10.10 4.39 -4.66
C HIS A 81 11.33 4.50 -5.58
N GLN A 82 11.86 3.35 -5.99
CA GLN A 82 12.99 3.27 -6.91
C GLN A 82 12.71 4.01 -8.23
N ALA A 83 13.65 4.87 -8.59
CA ALA A 83 13.66 5.68 -9.79
C ALA A 83 15.09 5.85 -10.29
N SER A 84 15.65 4.76 -10.83
CA SER A 84 16.96 4.80 -11.47
C SER A 84 16.89 5.70 -12.73
N ASP A 85 18.00 6.21 -13.25
CA ASP A 85 18.09 6.83 -14.59
C ASP A 85 16.88 7.72 -14.99
N ILE A 86 16.51 8.71 -14.17
CA ILE A 86 15.37 9.59 -14.44
C ILE A 86 15.62 10.33 -15.77
N PRO A 87 14.70 10.27 -16.76
CA PRO A 87 14.88 10.93 -18.04
C PRO A 87 15.03 12.45 -17.89
N ASP A 88 16.01 13.03 -18.56
CA ASP A 88 16.08 14.48 -18.74
C ASP A 88 15.21 14.88 -19.93
N HIS A 89 14.05 15.49 -19.66
CA HIS A 89 13.06 15.84 -20.69
C HIS A 89 12.29 17.11 -20.31
N PRO A 90 12.07 18.06 -21.24
CA PRO A 90 11.42 19.35 -20.92
C PRO A 90 9.96 19.22 -20.47
N HIS A 91 9.29 18.12 -20.84
CA HIS A 91 7.92 17.81 -20.41
C HIS A 91 7.85 16.93 -19.16
N LEU A 92 8.96 16.71 -18.45
CA LEU A 92 8.98 15.95 -17.21
C LEU A 92 9.43 16.84 -16.05
N GLN A 93 8.57 16.97 -15.05
CA GLN A 93 8.93 17.46 -13.73
C GLN A 93 8.86 16.30 -12.73
N THR A 94 9.91 16.13 -11.93
CA THR A 94 9.95 15.09 -10.89
C THR A 94 10.18 15.69 -9.50
N LEU A 95 9.55 15.08 -8.50
CA LEU A 95 9.86 15.24 -7.08
C LEU A 95 10.04 13.85 -6.50
N ILE A 96 11.29 13.37 -6.48
CA ILE A 96 11.60 12.00 -6.09
C ILE A 96 12.59 12.00 -4.92
N ASN A 97 12.25 11.27 -3.86
CA ASN A 97 13.13 11.03 -2.72
C ASN A 97 12.95 9.61 -2.20
N THR A 98 14.01 8.80 -2.28
CA THR A 98 13.98 7.37 -1.91
C THR A 98 14.36 7.07 -0.47
N ASP A 99 14.45 8.10 0.38
CA ASP A 99 14.67 7.92 1.82
C ASP A 99 13.55 7.08 2.44
N ALA A 100 13.93 6.11 3.27
CA ALA A 100 12.99 5.17 3.89
C ALA A 100 11.99 5.84 4.86
N ASN A 101 12.23 7.10 5.25
CA ASN A 101 11.38 7.87 6.17
C ASN A 101 10.49 8.89 5.46
N VAL A 102 10.43 8.88 4.13
CA VAL A 102 9.61 9.78 3.33
C VAL A 102 8.56 8.98 2.56
N CYS A 103 7.36 9.54 2.42
CA CYS A 103 6.32 9.06 1.51
C CYS A 103 5.92 10.18 0.53
N THR A 104 5.20 9.83 -0.53
CA THR A 104 4.76 10.73 -1.61
C THR A 104 3.98 11.92 -1.06
N SER A 105 3.09 11.69 -0.10
CA SER A 105 2.27 12.75 0.51
C SER A 105 3.08 13.76 1.31
N LEU A 106 4.21 13.36 1.91
CA LEU A 106 5.11 14.30 2.60
C LEU A 106 5.89 15.15 1.58
N LEU A 107 6.25 14.59 0.42
CA LEU A 107 6.85 15.34 -0.68
C LEU A 107 5.87 16.37 -1.26
N VAL A 108 4.61 15.97 -1.46
CA VAL A 108 3.55 16.88 -1.90
C VAL A 108 3.28 17.97 -0.86
N ASP A 109 3.24 17.63 0.42
CA ASP A 109 3.04 18.60 1.50
C ASP A 109 4.14 19.66 1.50
N GLN A 110 5.41 19.26 1.36
CA GLN A 110 6.53 20.18 1.22
C GLN A 110 6.42 21.04 -0.04
N TYR A 111 6.05 20.46 -1.18
CA TYR A 111 5.87 21.18 -2.44
C TYR A 111 4.77 22.24 -2.37
N LEU A 112 3.74 22.02 -1.54
CA LEU A 112 2.61 22.93 -1.35
C LEU A 112 2.78 23.86 -0.14
N ASP A 113 4.02 24.09 0.32
CA ASP A 113 4.33 24.95 1.47
C ASP A 113 3.53 24.58 2.73
N HIS A 114 3.34 23.28 2.96
CA HIS A 114 2.70 22.71 4.15
C HIS A 114 1.23 23.11 4.35
N ARG A 115 0.52 23.50 3.28
CA ARG A 115 -0.88 23.93 3.35
C ARG A 115 -1.87 22.86 3.82
N TYR A 116 -1.55 21.58 3.65
CA TYR A 116 -2.47 20.45 3.90
C TYR A 116 -1.84 19.34 4.74
N THR A 117 -0.92 19.69 5.65
CA THR A 117 -0.10 18.72 6.41
C THR A 117 -0.90 17.65 7.15
N ALA A 118 -2.12 17.94 7.60
CA ALA A 118 -2.94 16.92 8.24
C ALA A 118 -3.21 15.70 7.33
N TRP A 119 -3.41 15.91 6.02
CA TRP A 119 -3.53 14.81 5.05
C TRP A 119 -2.20 14.07 4.85
N ALA A 120 -1.07 14.78 4.86
CA ALA A 120 0.24 14.15 4.78
C ALA A 120 0.57 13.29 6.00
N VAL A 121 0.14 13.70 7.20
CA VAL A 121 0.26 12.92 8.43
C VAL A 121 -0.59 11.64 8.35
N VAL A 122 -1.81 11.71 7.83
CA VAL A 122 -2.67 10.55 7.58
C VAL A 122 -1.98 9.53 6.66
N ALA A 123 -1.42 9.99 5.55
CA ALA A 123 -0.64 9.13 4.64
C ALA A 123 0.58 8.50 5.29
N ALA A 124 1.40 9.28 5.99
CA ALA A 124 2.60 8.78 6.64
C ALA A 124 2.27 7.69 7.67
N PHE A 125 1.18 7.82 8.43
CA PHE A 125 0.70 6.73 9.27
C PHE A 125 0.21 5.52 8.47
N GLY A 126 -0.49 5.73 7.35
CA GLY A 126 -0.90 4.67 6.44
C GLY A 126 0.28 3.83 5.93
N ASP A 127 1.40 4.45 5.61
CA ASP A 127 2.64 3.78 5.19
C ASP A 127 3.48 3.21 6.34
N ASN A 128 2.98 3.29 7.57
CA ASN A 128 3.68 2.88 8.79
C ASN A 128 4.96 3.68 9.08
N LEU A 129 5.05 4.93 8.61
CA LEU A 129 6.12 5.88 8.92
C LEU A 129 5.77 6.67 10.19
N TYR A 130 5.68 5.97 11.33
CA TYR A 130 5.20 6.54 12.59
C TYR A 130 5.99 7.78 13.02
N ASP A 131 7.32 7.69 13.03
CA ASP A 131 8.18 8.80 13.47
C ASP A 131 8.06 10.01 12.54
N SER A 132 8.03 9.79 11.22
CA SER A 132 7.82 10.85 10.22
C SER A 132 6.46 11.51 10.36
N ALA A 133 5.40 10.73 10.62
CA ALA A 133 4.06 11.24 10.84
C ALA A 133 3.99 12.12 12.10
N VAL A 134 4.60 11.66 13.21
CA VAL A 134 4.69 12.43 14.46
C VAL A 134 5.47 13.72 14.26
N GLN A 135 6.60 13.66 13.55
CA GLN A 135 7.42 14.83 13.25
C GLN A 135 6.65 15.85 12.40
N ALA A 136 6.00 15.41 11.32
CA ALA A 136 5.18 16.28 10.48
C ALA A 136 4.01 16.90 11.27
N ALA A 137 3.41 16.16 12.19
CA ALA A 137 2.29 16.64 13.01
C ALA A 137 2.68 17.72 14.03
N GLN A 138 3.97 17.90 14.36
CA GLN A 138 4.41 18.92 15.33
C GLN A 138 3.93 20.33 14.97
N ARG A 139 3.86 20.66 13.67
CA ARG A 139 3.39 21.99 13.21
C ARG A 139 1.89 22.22 13.39
N LEU A 140 1.12 21.16 13.57
CA LEU A 140 -0.33 21.21 13.71
C LEU A 140 -0.79 21.42 15.16
N SER A 141 0.13 21.35 16.14
CA SER A 141 -0.18 21.51 17.57
C SER A 141 -1.34 20.63 18.06
N LEU A 142 -1.42 19.39 17.56
CA LEU A 142 -2.50 18.46 17.85
C LEU A 142 -2.39 17.87 19.25
N SER A 143 -3.55 17.56 19.85
CA SER A 143 -3.60 16.68 21.02
C SER A 143 -3.26 15.24 20.63
N SER A 144 -2.85 14.43 21.60
CA SER A 144 -2.60 13.00 21.38
C SER A 144 -3.84 12.27 20.84
N ALA A 145 -5.05 12.69 21.26
CA ALA A 145 -6.30 12.12 20.77
C ALA A 145 -6.54 12.46 19.28
N ALA A 146 -6.30 13.70 18.87
CA ALA A 146 -6.42 14.09 17.46
C ALA A 146 -5.37 13.39 16.58
N LEU A 147 -4.13 13.25 17.08
CA LEU A 147 -3.09 12.52 16.35
C LEU A 147 -3.46 11.03 16.16
N GLU A 148 -4.03 10.42 17.19
CA GLU A 148 -4.52 9.05 17.12
C GLU A 148 -5.67 8.88 16.10
N GLN A 149 -6.57 9.86 15.98
CA GLN A 149 -7.60 9.86 14.94
C GLN A 149 -6.98 9.87 13.53
N LEU A 150 -5.94 10.69 13.29
CA LEU A 150 -5.24 10.70 11.99
C LEU A 150 -4.56 9.37 11.71
N ARG A 151 -3.95 8.76 12.73
CA ARG A 151 -3.33 7.43 12.62
C ARG A 151 -4.35 6.36 12.25
N GLN A 152 -5.50 6.34 12.92
CA GLN A 152 -6.58 5.40 12.63
C GLN A 152 -7.11 5.59 11.20
N LEU A 153 -7.36 6.83 10.79
CA LEU A 153 -7.80 7.14 9.44
C LEU A 153 -6.79 6.65 8.39
N GLY A 154 -5.50 6.96 8.57
CA GLY A 154 -4.44 6.50 7.67
C GLY A 154 -4.36 4.98 7.58
N THR A 155 -4.49 4.31 8.73
CA THR A 155 -4.48 2.84 8.80
C THR A 155 -5.63 2.24 7.99
N VAL A 156 -6.85 2.74 8.15
CA VAL A 156 -8.03 2.14 7.48
C VAL A 156 -8.12 2.50 6.00
N ILE A 157 -7.64 3.68 5.58
CA ILE A 157 -7.51 4.01 4.15
C ILE A 157 -6.47 3.12 3.49
N ASN A 158 -5.28 2.96 4.10
CA ASN A 158 -4.25 2.07 3.57
C ASN A 158 -4.75 0.61 3.56
N TYR A 159 -5.47 0.20 4.60
CA TYR A 159 -6.03 -1.15 4.66
C TYR A 159 -7.01 -1.43 3.52
N ASN A 160 -7.86 -0.44 3.20
CA ASN A 160 -8.83 -0.54 2.10
C ASN A 160 -8.16 -0.76 0.74
N ALA A 161 -6.85 -0.53 0.58
CA ALA A 161 -6.17 -0.78 -0.69
C ALA A 161 -5.63 -2.21 -0.84
N TYR A 162 -5.66 -3.04 0.22
CA TYR A 162 -5.28 -4.44 0.10
C TYR A 162 -6.39 -5.25 -0.59
N GLY A 163 -5.99 -6.19 -1.43
CA GLY A 163 -6.86 -7.03 -2.24
C GLY A 163 -6.10 -7.56 -3.45
N GLU A 164 -6.67 -8.55 -4.16
CA GLU A 164 -6.13 -9.00 -5.44
C GLU A 164 -6.69 -8.17 -6.60
N SER A 165 -7.94 -7.70 -6.49
CA SER A 165 -8.54 -6.75 -7.42
C SER A 165 -9.46 -5.76 -6.73
N VAL A 166 -9.89 -4.71 -7.44
CA VAL A 166 -10.76 -3.64 -6.90
C VAL A 166 -12.05 -4.20 -6.29
N GLU A 167 -12.58 -5.30 -6.83
CA GLU A 167 -13.78 -5.96 -6.31
C GLU A 167 -13.57 -6.55 -4.91
N ASP A 168 -12.33 -6.78 -4.48
CA ASP A 168 -12.04 -7.23 -3.13
C ASP A 168 -12.14 -6.08 -2.11
N LEU A 169 -12.11 -4.82 -2.52
CA LEU A 169 -12.00 -3.69 -1.59
C LEU A 169 -13.36 -3.32 -0.99
N HIS A 170 -13.36 -2.63 0.17
CA HIS A 170 -14.61 -2.13 0.74
C HIS A 170 -15.17 -0.95 -0.06
N VAL A 171 -14.27 -0.09 -0.54
CA VAL A 171 -14.57 1.04 -1.42
C VAL A 171 -13.51 1.10 -2.50
N SER A 172 -13.89 1.27 -3.77
CA SER A 172 -12.90 1.44 -4.83
C SER A 172 -12.09 2.73 -4.62
N PRO A 173 -10.79 2.77 -4.95
CA PRO A 173 -9.95 3.91 -4.59
C PRO A 173 -10.38 5.23 -5.26
N ASP A 174 -10.91 5.18 -6.48
CA ASP A 174 -11.43 6.35 -7.20
C ASP A 174 -12.68 6.94 -6.51
N VAL A 175 -13.56 6.07 -5.99
CA VAL A 175 -14.74 6.48 -5.22
C VAL A 175 -14.32 6.99 -3.86
N LEU A 176 -13.37 6.34 -3.20
CA LEU A 176 -12.86 6.77 -1.90
C LEU A 176 -12.22 8.16 -2.01
N TYR A 177 -11.35 8.38 -2.99
CA TYR A 177 -10.78 9.70 -3.27
C TYR A 177 -11.87 10.76 -3.45
N LYS A 178 -12.91 10.49 -4.26
CA LYS A 178 -14.02 11.43 -4.48
C LYS A 178 -14.81 11.75 -3.22
N ARG A 179 -14.93 10.81 -2.27
CA ARG A 179 -15.59 11.03 -0.98
C ARG A 179 -14.74 11.86 -0.01
N LEU A 180 -13.43 11.78 -0.13
CA LEU A 180 -12.47 12.56 0.67
C LEU A 180 -12.23 13.96 0.09
N TYR A 181 -12.39 14.11 -1.23
CA TYR A 181 -12.14 15.35 -1.94
C TYR A 181 -13.10 16.47 -1.52
N GLY A 182 -12.56 17.68 -1.33
CA GLY A 182 -13.28 18.87 -0.87
C GLY A 182 -13.09 19.19 0.61
N TYR A 183 -12.66 18.22 1.43
CA TYR A 183 -12.33 18.45 2.83
C TYR A 183 -10.89 18.98 2.97
N GLN A 184 -10.73 20.21 3.46
CA GLN A 184 -9.41 20.79 3.67
C GLN A 184 -8.67 20.08 4.81
N SER A 185 -9.43 19.58 5.78
CA SER A 185 -8.93 18.85 6.93
C SER A 185 -9.52 17.43 7.01
N PRO A 186 -8.71 16.40 7.31
CA PRO A 186 -9.23 15.05 7.58
C PRO A 186 -10.19 15.01 8.77
N PHE A 187 -10.11 15.97 9.70
CA PHE A 187 -11.04 16.06 10.82
C PHE A 187 -12.45 16.47 10.37
N GLU A 188 -12.56 17.37 9.38
CA GLU A 188 -13.84 17.74 8.77
C GLU A 188 -14.46 16.52 8.08
N PHE A 189 -13.67 15.77 7.32
CA PHE A 189 -14.12 14.53 6.69
C PHE A 189 -14.64 13.52 7.73
N MET A 190 -13.91 13.30 8.82
CA MET A 190 -14.33 12.35 9.86
C MET A 190 -15.63 12.77 10.55
N GLN A 191 -15.90 14.07 10.67
CA GLN A 191 -17.13 14.60 11.24
C GLN A 191 -18.31 14.48 10.26
N ASP A 192 -18.13 14.92 9.02
CA ASP A 192 -19.21 15.02 8.03
C ASP A 192 -19.54 13.69 7.35
N ASN A 193 -18.55 12.79 7.21
CA ASN A 193 -18.65 11.52 6.52
C ASN A 193 -18.31 10.33 7.43
N ALA A 194 -18.82 10.37 8.67
CA ALA A 194 -18.63 9.32 9.66
C ALA A 194 -18.99 7.91 9.14
N GLN A 195 -19.97 7.78 8.24
CA GLN A 195 -20.37 6.51 7.64
C GLN A 195 -19.22 5.83 6.85
N VAL A 196 -18.42 6.61 6.11
CA VAL A 196 -17.30 6.06 5.34
C VAL A 196 -16.20 5.59 6.29
N CYS A 197 -15.90 6.40 7.31
CA CYS A 197 -14.93 6.04 8.34
C CYS A 197 -15.34 4.75 9.07
N GLN A 198 -16.62 4.64 9.42
CA GLN A 198 -17.20 3.46 10.05
C GLN A 198 -17.11 2.24 9.13
N GLN A 199 -17.51 2.35 7.86
CA GLN A 199 -17.42 1.27 6.89
C GLN A 199 -15.99 0.71 6.78
N LEU A 200 -14.98 1.59 6.69
CA LEU A 200 -13.59 1.17 6.58
C LEU A 200 -13.07 0.54 7.88
N SER A 201 -13.41 1.14 9.03
CA SER A 201 -12.95 0.68 10.35
C SER A 201 -13.58 -0.66 10.76
N GLU A 202 -14.89 -0.81 10.54
CA GLU A 202 -15.61 -2.07 10.79
C GLU A 202 -15.16 -3.15 9.80
N GLY A 203 -14.94 -2.80 8.54
CA GLY A 203 -14.38 -3.71 7.53
C GLY A 203 -13.05 -4.31 7.97
N TYR A 204 -12.13 -3.44 8.41
CA TYR A 204 -10.85 -3.86 8.99
C TYR A 204 -11.02 -4.75 10.22
N ALA A 205 -11.81 -4.32 11.20
CA ALA A 205 -12.01 -5.05 12.45
C ALA A 205 -12.63 -6.44 12.21
N ASN A 206 -13.61 -6.53 11.33
CA ASN A 206 -14.29 -7.78 10.97
C ASN A 206 -13.33 -8.76 10.28
N ASP A 207 -12.53 -8.28 9.32
CA ASP A 207 -11.54 -9.11 8.64
C ASP A 207 -10.48 -9.67 9.61
N MET A 208 -10.00 -8.83 10.54
CA MET A 208 -9.06 -9.24 11.57
C MET A 208 -9.68 -10.25 12.56
N ALA A 209 -10.96 -10.09 12.91
CA ALA A 209 -11.69 -11.03 13.74
C ALA A 209 -11.83 -12.40 13.08
N LEU A 210 -12.15 -12.43 11.78
CA LEU A 210 -12.20 -13.66 10.97
C LEU A 210 -10.82 -14.32 10.87
N ALA A 211 -9.77 -13.54 10.60
CA ALA A 211 -8.41 -14.04 10.54
C ALA A 211 -7.99 -14.71 11.86
N ASN A 212 -8.28 -14.07 13.00
CA ASN A 212 -7.97 -14.60 14.34
C ASN A 212 -8.74 -15.88 14.71
N GLN A 213 -9.83 -16.21 14.01
CA GLN A 213 -10.57 -17.46 14.18
C GLN A 213 -10.06 -18.59 13.26
N THR A 214 -9.12 -18.30 12.37
CA THR A 214 -8.58 -19.29 11.42
C THR A 214 -7.74 -20.33 12.15
N LEU A 215 -8.06 -21.61 11.96
CA LEU A 215 -7.26 -22.71 12.46
C LEU A 215 -5.94 -22.84 11.67
N SER A 216 -4.86 -23.11 12.39
CA SER A 216 -3.58 -23.41 11.75
C SER A 216 -3.62 -24.75 11.03
N GLU A 217 -3.10 -24.79 9.81
CA GLU A 217 -2.80 -26.02 9.08
C GLU A 217 -1.65 -26.77 9.76
N TYR A 218 -0.70 -26.04 10.35
CA TYR A 218 0.39 -26.58 11.15
C TYR A 218 0.79 -25.56 12.22
N GLN A 219 1.08 -26.02 13.43
CA GLN A 219 1.58 -25.15 14.50
C GLN A 219 2.55 -25.90 15.43
N SER A 220 3.63 -25.22 15.76
CA SER A 220 4.57 -25.53 16.84
C SER A 220 4.97 -24.24 17.57
N ASP A 221 5.87 -24.34 18.54
CA ASP A 221 6.43 -23.18 19.24
C ASP A 221 7.28 -22.28 18.32
N LYS A 222 7.79 -22.84 17.22
CA LYS A 222 8.71 -22.15 16.30
C LYS A 222 8.10 -21.80 14.95
N VAL A 223 7.04 -22.49 14.54
CA VAL A 223 6.45 -22.31 13.20
C VAL A 223 4.93 -22.39 13.25
N ALA A 224 4.25 -21.54 12.49
CA ALA A 224 2.81 -21.69 12.21
C ALA A 224 2.49 -21.46 10.72
N VAL A 225 1.61 -22.29 10.16
CA VAL A 225 1.12 -22.19 8.79
C VAL A 225 -0.40 -22.07 8.82
N PHE A 226 -0.93 -21.10 8.09
CA PHE A 226 -2.36 -20.84 7.96
C PHE A 226 -2.75 -20.82 6.48
N ILE A 227 -3.87 -21.43 6.15
CA ILE A 227 -4.50 -21.33 4.83
C ILE A 227 -5.86 -20.67 5.03
N LEU A 228 -5.98 -19.43 4.54
CA LEU A 228 -7.21 -18.67 4.59
C LEU A 228 -8.17 -19.14 3.48
N PRO A 229 -9.50 -19.05 3.68
CA PRO A 229 -10.47 -19.44 2.66
C PRO A 229 -10.37 -18.54 1.43
N ASP A 230 -10.94 -19.00 0.31
CA ASP A 230 -11.10 -18.14 -0.87
C ASP A 230 -12.22 -17.12 -0.64
N ALA A 231 -11.86 -15.99 -0.03
CA ALA A 231 -12.77 -14.91 0.28
C ALA A 231 -12.08 -13.55 0.16
N LYS A 232 -12.86 -12.50 -0.15
CA LYS A 232 -12.36 -11.13 -0.29
C LYS A 232 -11.57 -10.69 0.96
N TRP A 233 -12.14 -10.92 2.16
CA TRP A 233 -11.50 -10.57 3.43
C TRP A 233 -10.13 -11.23 3.61
N ALA A 234 -9.98 -12.49 3.18
CA ALA A 234 -8.72 -13.22 3.29
C ALA A 234 -7.64 -12.57 2.41
N ARG A 235 -8.00 -12.18 1.19
CA ARG A 235 -7.11 -11.50 0.23
C ARG A 235 -6.67 -10.11 0.73
N ARG A 236 -7.51 -9.41 1.50
CA ARG A 236 -7.15 -8.14 2.15
C ARG A 236 -6.24 -8.34 3.36
N VAL A 237 -6.61 -9.24 4.27
CA VAL A 237 -6.05 -9.30 5.63
C VAL A 237 -4.68 -9.96 5.71
N SER A 238 -4.33 -10.83 4.76
CA SER A 238 -3.17 -11.74 4.83
C SER A 238 -1.87 -11.07 5.30
N GLY A 239 -1.49 -9.93 4.70
CA GLY A 239 -0.26 -9.22 5.05
C GLY A 239 -0.30 -8.58 6.44
N VAL A 240 -1.42 -7.97 6.80
CA VAL A 240 -1.59 -7.28 8.08
C VAL A 240 -1.66 -8.27 9.24
N TRP A 241 -2.43 -9.35 9.07
CA TRP A 241 -2.50 -10.40 10.07
C TRP A 241 -1.16 -11.15 10.20
N SER A 242 -0.40 -11.33 9.12
CA SER A 242 0.97 -11.86 9.21
C SER A 242 1.85 -11.01 10.14
N ASN A 243 1.73 -9.67 10.07
CA ASN A 243 2.48 -8.76 10.95
C ASN A 243 1.99 -8.86 12.41
N GLU A 244 0.67 -8.92 12.64
CA GLU A 244 0.10 -9.11 13.98
C GLU A 244 0.59 -10.42 14.60
N LEU A 245 0.59 -11.51 13.83
CA LEU A 245 1.08 -12.82 14.27
C LEU A 245 2.55 -12.77 14.67
N ALA A 246 3.41 -12.11 13.88
CA ALA A 246 4.82 -11.94 14.19
C ALA A 246 5.04 -11.14 15.48
N ASN A 247 4.25 -10.07 15.70
CA ASN A 247 4.30 -9.27 16.93
C ASN A 247 3.80 -10.05 18.16
N ARG A 248 2.74 -10.84 18.02
CA ARG A 248 2.18 -11.65 19.12
C ARG A 248 3.09 -12.82 19.49
N TYR A 249 3.83 -13.37 18.53
CA TYR A 249 4.71 -14.53 18.72
C TYR A 249 6.11 -14.24 18.17
N PRO A 250 6.94 -13.45 18.88
CA PRO A 250 8.21 -12.91 18.35
C PRO A 250 9.27 -13.97 18.05
N ASP A 251 9.18 -15.17 18.66
CA ASP A 251 10.09 -16.30 18.43
C ASP A 251 9.58 -17.30 17.37
N ARG A 252 8.43 -17.03 16.76
CA ARG A 252 7.77 -17.93 15.81
C ARG A 252 7.77 -17.34 14.40
N ALA A 253 8.05 -18.20 13.42
CA ALA A 253 7.86 -17.88 12.01
C ALA A 253 6.41 -18.17 11.59
N HIS A 254 5.85 -17.35 10.71
CA HIS A 254 4.48 -17.53 10.22
C HIS A 254 4.43 -17.53 8.69
N ALA A 255 3.68 -18.46 8.13
CA ALA A 255 3.28 -18.46 6.73
C ALA A 255 1.74 -18.38 6.64
N VAL A 256 1.24 -17.34 5.97
CA VAL A 256 -0.19 -17.16 5.70
C VAL A 256 -0.42 -17.28 4.20
N LEU A 257 -1.27 -18.22 3.80
CA LEU A 257 -1.58 -18.52 2.41
C LEU A 257 -3.02 -18.10 2.12
N THR A 258 -3.23 -17.46 0.96
CA THR A 258 -4.56 -17.08 0.44
C THR A 258 -4.71 -17.57 -0.98
N ASN A 259 -5.89 -18.07 -1.34
CA ASN A 259 -6.17 -18.45 -2.73
C ASN A 259 -6.05 -17.24 -3.67
N ASN A 260 -5.51 -17.45 -4.87
CA ASN A 260 -5.44 -16.45 -5.93
C ASN A 260 -6.29 -16.88 -7.15
N LYS A 261 -6.60 -15.94 -8.04
CA LYS A 261 -7.44 -16.21 -9.23
C LYS A 261 -6.82 -17.20 -10.22
N ALA A 262 -5.51 -17.44 -10.14
CA ALA A 262 -4.81 -18.40 -10.97
C ALA A 262 -4.92 -19.85 -10.46
N GLY A 263 -5.73 -20.12 -9.42
CA GLY A 263 -5.97 -21.48 -8.91
C GLY A 263 -4.87 -22.02 -8.00
N GLY A 264 -4.05 -21.13 -7.44
CA GLY A 264 -3.02 -21.46 -6.44
C GLY A 264 -3.08 -20.50 -5.25
N PHE A 265 -1.93 -20.25 -4.62
CA PHE A 265 -1.82 -19.43 -3.42
C PHE A 265 -0.91 -18.22 -3.61
N VAL A 266 -1.29 -17.09 -3.02
CA VAL A 266 -0.33 -16.06 -2.59
C VAL A 266 0.16 -16.43 -1.20
N VAL A 267 1.45 -16.35 -0.98
CA VAL A 267 2.09 -16.69 0.30
C VAL A 267 2.70 -15.43 0.91
N SER A 268 2.38 -15.17 2.17
CA SER A 268 3.05 -14.16 3.02
C SER A 268 3.85 -14.87 4.11
N VAL A 269 5.16 -14.64 4.15
CA VAL A 269 6.07 -15.20 5.15
C VAL A 269 6.59 -14.09 6.06
N ARG A 270 6.61 -14.36 7.37
CA ARG A 270 7.34 -13.59 8.38
C ARG A 270 8.31 -14.52 9.10
N ALA A 271 9.57 -14.12 9.12
CA ALA A 271 10.57 -14.71 10.01
C ALA A 271 10.28 -14.29 11.47
N PRO A 272 10.79 -15.03 12.48
CA PRO A 272 10.69 -14.60 13.87
C PRO A 272 11.25 -13.18 14.05
N LEU A 273 10.57 -12.33 14.82
CA LEU A 273 11.04 -10.97 15.10
C LEU A 273 12.37 -10.97 15.86
N ASN A 274 12.61 -11.97 16.69
CA ASN A 274 13.88 -12.14 17.42
C ASN A 274 14.98 -12.76 16.55
N ASN A 275 14.66 -13.23 15.33
CA ASN A 275 15.61 -13.81 14.39
C ASN A 275 15.18 -13.54 12.93
N LYS A 276 15.32 -12.28 12.51
CA LYS A 276 14.76 -11.68 11.27
C LYS A 276 15.46 -12.14 9.97
N ILE A 277 15.63 -13.44 9.77
CA ILE A 277 16.40 -14.01 8.65
C ILE A 277 15.68 -15.18 7.97
N GLY A 278 15.93 -15.39 6.68
CA GLY A 278 15.58 -16.59 5.93
C GLY A 278 14.22 -16.58 5.23
N ALA A 279 13.41 -15.53 5.36
CA ALA A 279 12.13 -15.45 4.65
C ALA A 279 12.34 -15.33 3.13
N ASP A 280 13.28 -14.49 2.72
CA ASP A 280 13.71 -14.31 1.32
C ASP A 280 14.29 -15.59 0.73
N ASP A 281 15.19 -16.25 1.45
CA ASP A 281 15.84 -17.50 1.02
C ASP A 281 14.82 -18.61 0.73
N ILE A 282 13.74 -18.72 1.53
CA ILE A 282 12.67 -19.71 1.31
C ILE A 282 11.85 -19.30 0.10
N CYS A 283 11.36 -18.06 0.05
CA CYS A 283 10.48 -17.62 -1.03
C CYS A 283 11.18 -17.66 -2.38
N ALA A 284 12.47 -17.33 -2.47
CA ALA A 284 13.26 -17.37 -3.70
C ALA A 284 13.40 -18.78 -4.31
N GLN A 285 13.13 -19.85 -3.56
CA GLN A 285 13.12 -21.22 -4.09
C GLN A 285 11.87 -21.53 -4.92
N PHE A 286 10.85 -20.67 -4.88
CA PHE A 286 9.60 -20.85 -5.60
C PHE A 286 9.43 -19.77 -6.67
N PRO A 287 8.90 -20.11 -7.87
CA PRO A 287 8.68 -19.13 -8.93
C PRO A 287 7.86 -17.92 -8.46
N GLY A 288 8.33 -16.72 -8.80
CA GLY A 288 7.67 -15.48 -8.40
C GLY A 288 7.75 -15.17 -6.90
N GLY A 289 8.63 -15.85 -6.16
CA GLY A 289 8.93 -15.55 -4.77
C GLY A 289 10.15 -14.65 -4.57
N GLY A 290 10.10 -13.86 -3.50
CA GLY A 290 11.16 -12.93 -3.13
C GLY A 290 10.75 -12.03 -1.97
N GLY A 291 11.62 -11.09 -1.60
CA GLY A 291 11.36 -10.13 -0.53
C GLY A 291 12.61 -9.80 0.27
N ARG A 292 12.41 -9.47 1.55
CA ARG A 292 13.48 -9.15 2.51
C ARG A 292 13.69 -10.31 3.48
N LYS A 293 14.87 -10.35 4.10
CA LYS A 293 15.26 -11.34 5.13
C LYS A 293 14.20 -11.66 6.17
N ALA A 294 13.48 -10.64 6.65
CA ALA A 294 12.47 -10.77 7.70
C ALA A 294 11.05 -11.02 7.17
N ALA A 295 10.76 -10.63 5.93
CA ALA A 295 9.43 -10.61 5.36
C ALA A 295 9.51 -10.77 3.84
N ALA A 296 8.93 -11.85 3.36
CA ALA A 296 8.96 -12.22 1.95
C ALA A 296 7.62 -12.84 1.54
N GLY A 297 7.44 -13.09 0.26
CA GLY A 297 6.23 -13.72 -0.24
C GLY A 297 6.42 -14.39 -1.59
N ILE A 298 5.39 -15.11 -2.00
CA ILE A 298 5.29 -15.79 -3.29
C ILE A 298 3.99 -15.33 -3.95
N ASN A 299 4.08 -14.81 -5.18
CA ASN A 299 2.91 -14.29 -5.90
C ASN A 299 1.97 -15.40 -6.37
N HIS A 300 2.52 -16.55 -6.76
CA HIS A 300 1.75 -17.72 -7.12
C HIS A 300 2.50 -19.00 -6.76
N LEU A 301 1.99 -19.73 -5.78
CA LEU A 301 2.38 -21.09 -5.43
C LEU A 301 1.29 -22.05 -5.93
N SER A 302 1.64 -22.98 -6.82
CA SER A 302 0.68 -23.96 -7.32
C SER A 302 0.26 -24.93 -6.22
N THR A 303 -0.94 -25.51 -6.33
CA THR A 303 -1.44 -26.52 -5.39
C THR A 303 -0.48 -27.71 -5.27
N ASP A 304 0.15 -28.12 -6.37
CA ASP A 304 1.10 -29.24 -6.40
C ASP A 304 2.40 -28.96 -5.60
N THR A 305 2.78 -27.69 -5.47
CA THR A 305 4.00 -27.28 -4.75
C THR A 305 3.73 -26.87 -3.31
N LEU A 306 2.47 -26.86 -2.87
CA LEU A 306 2.07 -26.50 -1.50
C LEU A 306 2.79 -27.33 -0.43
N THR A 307 2.82 -28.65 -0.62
CA THR A 307 3.49 -29.56 0.33
C THR A 307 4.99 -29.31 0.39
N ALA A 308 5.63 -29.08 -0.76
CA ALA A 308 7.07 -28.77 -0.83
C ALA A 308 7.39 -27.45 -0.11
N PHE A 309 6.55 -26.42 -0.28
CA PHE A 309 6.66 -25.17 0.45
C PHE A 309 6.54 -25.38 1.96
N LYS A 310 5.47 -26.04 2.43
CA LYS A 310 5.26 -26.29 3.87
C LYS A 310 6.47 -26.99 4.50
N ASN A 311 6.98 -28.04 3.86
CA ASN A 311 8.14 -28.79 4.35
C ASN A 311 9.41 -27.93 4.41
N THR A 312 9.65 -27.11 3.37
CA THR A 312 10.81 -26.21 3.32
C THR A 312 10.75 -25.15 4.42
N PHE A 313 9.58 -24.54 4.59
CA PHE A 313 9.33 -23.53 5.61
C PHE A 313 9.49 -24.09 7.04
N ILE A 314 8.87 -25.24 7.33
CA ILE A 314 8.98 -25.91 8.63
C ILE A 314 10.43 -26.28 8.90
N LYS A 315 11.11 -26.95 7.97
CA LYS A 315 12.51 -27.35 8.14
C LYS A 315 13.44 -26.17 8.43
N ARG A 316 13.20 -25.00 7.80
CA ARG A 316 14.07 -23.82 7.96
C ARG A 316 14.00 -23.20 9.35
N TYR A 317 12.85 -23.28 10.02
CA TYR A 317 12.59 -22.59 11.29
C TYR A 317 12.35 -23.52 12.48
N SER A 318 12.28 -24.83 12.26
CA SER A 318 12.26 -25.82 13.35
C SER A 318 13.66 -26.17 13.90
N ALA A 319 14.72 -25.63 13.29
CA ALA A 319 16.10 -25.80 13.74
C ALA A 319 16.48 -24.84 14.87
#